data_AF-A0A0H3JUA5-F1
#
_entry.id   AF-A0A0H3JUA5-F1
#
_cell.length_a   1.000
_cell.length_b   1.000
_cell.length_c   1.000
_cell.angle_alpha   90.00
_cell.angle_beta   90.00
_cell.angle_gamma   90.00
#
_symmetry.space_group_name_H-M   'P 1'
#
loop_
_entity.id
_entity.type
_entity.pdbx_description
1 polymer ?
#
loop_
_entity_poly.entity_id
_entity_poly.type
_entity_poly.pdbx_seq_one_letter_code
_entity_poly.pdbx_strand_id
1 'polypeptide(L)'
;MENNKVRKILSENLQELMNDKNIDQRELAEAIGVSQPTVSNWIQQTKYPRIKRIQQLADYFNVPKSRITESKKDIHQETIAAHFDKEGLTEEEIEEVNRFIEWVRNRDK
;
A
#
# COMPACT_ATOMS: atom_id res chain seq x y z
N MET A 1 3.19 7.34 -18.09
CA MET A 1 3.75 6.07 -17.58
C MET A 1 3.59 5.93 -16.06
N GLU A 2 2.46 6.38 -15.50
CA GLU A 2 2.22 6.43 -14.05
C GLU A 2 1.22 5.35 -13.57
N ASN A 3 0.25 5.00 -14.44
CA ASN A 3 -0.71 3.92 -14.23
C ASN A 3 -0.07 2.54 -14.01
N ASN A 4 1.16 2.32 -14.47
CA ASN A 4 1.84 1.03 -14.32
C ASN A 4 2.31 0.83 -12.86
N LYS A 5 2.85 1.89 -12.22
CA LYS A 5 3.40 1.82 -10.86
C LYS A 5 2.32 1.45 -9.83
N VAL A 6 1.16 2.11 -9.86
CA VAL A 6 0.07 1.88 -8.89
C VAL A 6 -0.52 0.47 -9.04
N ARG A 7 -0.65 -0.03 -10.27
CA ARG A 7 -1.11 -1.40 -10.52
C ARG A 7 -0.09 -2.44 -10.07
N LYS A 8 1.20 -2.17 -10.28
CA LYS A 8 2.29 -3.03 -9.81
C LYS A 8 2.28 -3.16 -8.29
N ILE A 9 2.20 -2.04 -7.57
CA ILE A 9 2.10 -2.02 -6.10
C ILE A 9 0.91 -2.87 -5.63
N LEU A 10 -0.27 -2.65 -6.19
CA LEU A 10 -1.47 -3.42 -5.81
C LEU A 10 -1.31 -4.91 -6.12
N SER A 11 -0.74 -5.26 -7.27
CA SER A 11 -0.46 -6.65 -7.66
C SER A 11 0.50 -7.34 -6.69
N GLU A 12 1.61 -6.68 -6.34
CA GLU A 12 2.60 -7.21 -5.39
C GLU A 12 1.98 -7.41 -4.00
N ASN A 13 1.28 -6.39 -3.50
CA ASN A 13 0.61 -6.44 -2.20
C ASN A 13 -0.44 -7.56 -2.13
N LEU A 14 -1.25 -7.75 -3.19
CA LEU A 14 -2.24 -8.83 -3.21
C LEU A 14 -1.61 -10.21 -3.25
N GLN A 15 -0.51 -10.39 -3.99
CA GLN A 15 0.20 -11.67 -4.03
C GLN A 15 0.77 -12.02 -2.66
N GLU A 16 1.38 -11.06 -1.96
CA GLU A 16 1.85 -11.27 -0.59
C GLU A 16 0.70 -11.67 0.35
N LEU A 17 -0.39 -10.91 0.34
CA LEU A 17 -1.53 -11.18 1.22
C LEU A 17 -2.18 -12.55 0.95
N MET A 18 -2.24 -12.99 -0.33
CA MET A 18 -2.70 -14.32 -0.70
C MET A 18 -1.74 -15.41 -0.20
N ASN A 19 -0.43 -15.20 -0.35
CA ASN A 19 0.59 -16.14 0.14
C ASN A 19 0.57 -16.26 1.67
N ASP A 20 0.44 -15.14 2.38
CA ASP A 20 0.38 -15.11 3.85
C ASP A 20 -0.85 -15.86 4.39
N LYS A 21 -1.97 -15.80 3.67
CA LYS A 21 -3.18 -16.58 3.98
C LYS A 21 -3.20 -17.99 3.39
N ASN A 22 -2.22 -18.35 2.57
CA ASN A 22 -2.15 -19.60 1.81
C ASN A 22 -3.43 -19.89 0.98
N ILE A 23 -3.86 -18.90 0.20
CA ILE A 23 -5.03 -18.99 -0.70
C ILE A 23 -4.65 -18.70 -2.16
N ASP A 24 -5.44 -19.23 -3.09
CA ASP A 24 -5.31 -18.93 -4.51
C ASP A 24 -6.25 -17.80 -5.00
N GLN A 25 -6.11 -17.41 -6.27
CA GLN A 25 -6.93 -16.33 -6.87
C GLN A 25 -8.42 -16.69 -6.97
N ARG A 26 -8.77 -17.97 -7.05
CA ARG A 26 -10.15 -18.45 -7.12
C ARG A 26 -10.80 -18.32 -5.75
N GLU A 27 -10.12 -18.77 -4.69
CA GLU A 27 -10.59 -18.64 -3.31
C GLU A 27 -10.79 -17.17 -2.94
N LEU A 28 -9.84 -16.29 -3.30
CA LEU A 28 -10.01 -14.84 -3.10
C LEU A 28 -11.22 -14.30 -3.86
N ALA A 29 -11.40 -14.70 -5.13
CA ALA A 29 -12.49 -14.25 -5.96
C ALA A 29 -13.86 -14.64 -5.40
N GLU A 30 -13.99 -15.90 -4.95
CA GLU A 30 -15.18 -16.43 -4.29
C GLU A 30 -15.49 -15.65 -3.01
N ALA A 31 -14.48 -15.42 -2.16
CA ALA A 31 -14.65 -14.73 -0.89
C ALA A 31 -15.15 -13.29 -1.02
N ILE A 32 -14.73 -12.55 -2.05
CA ILE A 32 -15.13 -11.14 -2.27
C ILE A 32 -16.27 -10.97 -3.28
N GLY A 33 -16.82 -12.08 -3.79
CA GLY A 33 -17.92 -12.08 -4.75
C GLY A 33 -17.56 -11.45 -6.10
N VAL A 34 -16.48 -11.92 -6.72
CA VAL A 34 -16.07 -11.59 -8.10
C VAL A 34 -15.67 -12.86 -8.86
N SER A 35 -15.46 -12.75 -10.17
CA SER A 35 -14.93 -13.87 -10.96
C SER A 35 -13.41 -13.98 -10.82
N GLN A 36 -12.86 -15.19 -10.91
CA GLN A 36 -11.40 -15.43 -10.88
C GLN A 36 -10.64 -14.62 -11.96
N PRO A 37 -11.14 -14.45 -13.20
CA PRO A 37 -10.51 -13.53 -14.17
C PRO A 37 -10.46 -12.08 -13.71
N THR A 38 -11.39 -11.63 -12.85
CA THR A 38 -11.35 -10.28 -12.30
C THR A 38 -10.15 -10.09 -11.38
N VAL A 39 -9.88 -11.05 -10.50
CA VAL A 39 -8.69 -11.07 -9.65
C VAL A 39 -7.42 -11.19 -10.49
N SER A 40 -7.41 -12.11 -11.46
CA SER A 40 -6.28 -12.29 -12.39
C SER A 40 -5.92 -10.99 -13.11
N ASN A 41 -6.90 -10.22 -13.59
CA ASN A 41 -6.66 -8.92 -14.22
C ASN A 41 -5.99 -7.90 -13.28
N TRP A 42 -6.24 -7.97 -11.98
CA TRP A 42 -5.57 -7.11 -11.00
C TRP A 42 -4.12 -7.55 -10.77
N ILE A 43 -3.89 -8.86 -10.64
CA ILE A 43 -2.56 -9.45 -10.46
C ILE A 43 -1.69 -9.22 -11.72
N GLN A 44 -2.27 -9.37 -12.90
CA GLN A 44 -1.61 -9.12 -14.20
C GLN A 44 -1.51 -7.63 -14.56
N GLN A 45 -1.96 -6.73 -13.68
CA GLN A 45 -1.84 -5.27 -13.85
C GLN A 45 -2.58 -4.72 -15.10
N THR A 46 -3.53 -5.47 -15.64
CA THR A 46 -4.34 -5.07 -16.81
C THR A 46 -5.47 -4.15 -16.39
N LYS A 47 -6.03 -4.36 -15.19
CA LYS A 47 -7.09 -3.54 -14.60
C LYS A 47 -6.75 -3.16 -13.16
N TYR A 48 -7.41 -2.12 -12.68
CA TYR A 48 -7.33 -1.69 -11.29
C TYR A 48 -8.71 -1.81 -10.62
N PRO A 49 -8.81 -2.35 -9.39
CA PRO A 49 -10.07 -2.47 -8.68
C PRO A 49 -10.66 -1.08 -8.35
N ARG A 50 -11.99 -0.95 -8.43
CA ARG A 50 -12.68 0.25 -7.96
C ARG A 50 -12.67 0.31 -6.43
N ILE A 51 -12.92 1.50 -5.86
CA ILE A 51 -12.91 1.75 -4.40
C ILE A 51 -13.71 0.71 -3.59
N LYS A 52 -14.89 0.29 -4.07
CA LYS A 52 -15.70 -0.75 -3.42
C LYS A 52 -14.95 -2.09 -3.31
N ARG A 53 -14.22 -2.47 -4.37
CA ARG A 53 -13.45 -3.72 -4.38
C ARG A 53 -12.19 -3.62 -3.52
N ILE A 54 -11.56 -2.45 -3.47
CA ILE A 54 -10.44 -2.18 -2.54
C ILE A 54 -10.91 -2.34 -1.10
N GLN A 55 -12.09 -1.81 -0.74
CA GLN A 55 -12.65 -1.99 0.60
C GLN A 55 -12.92 -3.47 0.91
N GLN A 56 -13.53 -4.22 0.00
CA GLN A 56 -13.77 -5.65 0.22
C GLN A 56 -12.49 -6.47 0.40
N LEU A 57 -11.44 -6.14 -0.36
CA LEU A 57 -10.13 -6.76 -0.19
C LEU A 57 -9.55 -6.43 1.20
N ALA A 58 -9.62 -5.16 1.60
CA ALA A 58 -9.17 -4.71 2.92
C ALA A 58 -9.89 -5.43 4.06
N ASP A 59 -11.22 -5.55 3.95
CA ASP A 59 -12.06 -6.25 4.93
C ASP A 59 -11.71 -7.76 4.97
N TYR A 60 -11.57 -8.39 3.81
CA TYR A 60 -11.23 -9.82 3.72
C TYR A 60 -9.86 -10.14 4.34
N PHE A 61 -8.84 -9.32 4.06
CA PHE A 61 -7.49 -9.51 4.61
C PHE A 61 -7.32 -8.94 6.01
N ASN A 62 -8.31 -8.22 6.54
CA ASN A 62 -8.27 -7.49 7.80
C ASN A 62 -7.07 -6.52 7.89
N VAL A 63 -6.90 -5.70 6.84
CA VAL A 63 -5.82 -4.72 6.73
C VAL A 63 -6.36 -3.36 6.28
N PRO A 64 -5.68 -2.24 6.56
CA PRO A 64 -6.08 -0.95 6.00
C PRO A 64 -5.96 -0.93 4.47
N LYS A 65 -6.74 -0.08 3.79
CA LYS A 65 -6.68 0.07 2.33
C LYS A 65 -5.27 0.41 1.83
N SER A 66 -4.52 1.22 2.58
CA SER A 66 -3.12 1.58 2.28
C SER A 66 -2.22 0.36 2.13
N ARG A 67 -2.43 -0.71 2.92
CA ARG A 67 -1.68 -1.98 2.79
C ARG A 67 -1.83 -2.62 1.40
N ILE A 68 -2.92 -2.32 0.70
CA ILE A 68 -3.21 -2.80 -0.65
C ILE A 68 -2.72 -1.78 -1.69
N THR A 69 -2.93 -0.49 -1.46
CA THR A 69 -2.76 0.55 -2.49
C THR A 69 -1.41 1.24 -2.51
N GLU A 70 -0.66 1.21 -1.40
CA GLU A 70 0.59 1.95 -1.21
C GLU A 70 1.80 1.03 -1.14
N SER A 71 2.98 1.59 -1.42
CA SER A 71 4.22 0.83 -1.27
C SER A 71 4.64 0.76 0.20
N LYS A 72 5.31 -0.32 0.61
CA LYS A 72 5.85 -0.45 1.98
C LYS A 72 6.79 0.70 2.37
N LYS A 73 7.47 1.32 1.39
CA LYS A 73 8.34 2.48 1.63
C LYS A 73 7.55 3.73 2.01
N ASP A 74 6.33 3.86 1.55
CA ASP A 74 5.46 5.01 1.85
C ASP A 74 4.84 4.83 3.25
N ILE A 75 4.35 3.62 3.56
CA ILE A 75 3.81 3.27 4.89
C ILE A 75 4.84 3.49 6.00
N HIS A 76 6.10 3.10 5.78
CA HIS A 76 7.16 3.28 6.78
C HIS A 76 7.53 4.76 7.00
N GLN A 77 7.40 5.61 5.99
CA GLN A 77 7.64 7.05 6.14
C GLN A 77 6.53 7.72 6.94
N GLU A 78 5.28 7.39 6.64
CA GLU A 78 4.13 7.92 7.40
C GLU A 78 4.13 7.43 8.85
N THR A 79 4.40 6.13 9.08
CA THR A 79 4.43 5.58 10.45
C THR A 79 5.53 6.23 11.29
N ILE A 80 6.70 6.53 10.70
CA ILE A 80 7.74 7.30 11.37
C ILE A 80 7.25 8.73 11.63
N ALA A 81 6.70 9.41 10.62
CA ALA A 81 6.23 10.79 10.74
C ALA A 81 5.06 10.97 11.73
N ALA A 82 4.24 9.95 11.94
CA ALA A 82 3.11 9.94 12.86
C ALA A 82 3.49 9.53 14.30
N HIS A 83 4.58 8.77 14.50
CA HIS A 83 5.16 8.52 15.83
C HIS A 83 6.09 9.66 16.29
N PHE A 84 6.52 10.54 15.39
CA PHE A 84 6.97 11.86 15.82
C PHE A 84 5.72 12.61 16.32
N ASP A 85 5.49 12.55 17.63
CA ASP A 85 4.56 13.45 18.31
C ASP A 85 4.97 14.89 17.95
N LYS A 86 4.30 15.46 16.94
CA LYS A 86 4.39 16.90 16.65
C LYS A 86 3.73 17.72 17.76
N GLU A 87 3.07 17.06 18.71
CA GLU A 87 2.60 17.69 19.95
C GLU A 87 3.81 18.15 20.78
N GLY A 88 4.12 19.44 20.66
CA GLY A 88 5.19 20.10 21.41
C GLY A 88 6.37 20.59 20.58
N LEU A 89 6.38 20.34 19.27
CA LEU A 89 7.39 20.88 18.36
C LEU A 89 6.87 22.13 17.64
N THR A 90 7.72 23.14 17.57
CA THR A 90 7.46 24.35 16.80
C THR A 90 7.62 24.08 15.29
N GLU A 91 7.07 24.97 14.47
CA GLU A 91 7.20 24.89 13.01
C GLU A 91 8.67 24.87 12.56
N GLU A 92 9.54 25.60 13.26
CA GLU A 92 10.99 25.65 12.99
C GLU A 92 11.68 24.31 13.29
N GLU A 93 11.33 23.64 14.39
CA GLU A 93 11.87 22.33 14.74
C GLU A 93 11.38 21.24 13.78
N ILE A 94 10.11 21.33 13.33
CA ILE A 94 9.57 20.45 12.30
C ILE A 94 10.32 20.63 10.98
N GLU A 95 10.63 21.86 10.58
CA GLU A 95 11.44 22.12 9.40
C GLU A 95 12.87 21.59 9.54
N GLU A 96 13.48 21.69 10.73
CA GLU A 96 14.83 21.18 10.96
C GLU A 96 14.88 19.65 10.84
N VAL A 97 13.90 18.95 11.40
CA VAL A 97 13.75 17.50 11.22
C VAL A 97 13.60 17.14 9.74
N ASN A 98 12.77 17.88 9.00
CA ASN A 98 12.60 17.65 7.56
C ASN A 98 13.90 17.88 6.78
N ARG A 99 14.63 18.98 7.05
CA ARG A 99 15.95 19.27 6.45
C ARG A 99 16.96 18.15 6.74
N PHE A 100 16.97 17.63 7.97
CA PHE A 100 17.85 16.53 8.36
C PHE A 100 17.52 15.24 7.60
N ILE A 101 16.24 14.89 7.49
CA ILE A 101 15.79 13.71 6.72
C ILE A 101 16.19 13.83 5.24
N GLU A 102 16.04 15.01 4.63
CA GLU A 102 16.48 15.26 3.25
C GLU A 102 18.01 15.14 3.09
N TRP A 103 18.77 15.67 4.05
CA TRP A 103 20.23 15.56 4.03
C TRP A 103 20.69 14.09 4.08
N VAL A 104 20.15 13.29 5.01
CA VAL A 104 20.51 11.86 5.13
C VAL A 104 20.20 11.11 3.83
N ARG A 105 19.04 11.38 3.22
CA ARG A 105 18.61 10.74 1.97
C ARG A 105 19.50 11.06 0.76
N ASN A 106 20.13 12.22 0.75
CA ASN A 106 21.02 12.65 -0.32
C ASN A 106 22.49 12.35 -0.06
N ARG A 107 22.87 12.03 1.19
CA ARG A 107 24.25 11.67 1.53
C ARG A 107 24.66 10.30 1.00
N ASP A 108 23.73 9.36 0.94
CA ASP A 108 24.00 7.97 0.56
C ASP A 108 23.61 7.66 -0.90
N LYS A 109 23.43 8.70 -1.74
CA LYS A 109 23.26 8.63 -3.20
C LYS A 109 24.48 9.19 -3.91
#